data_AF-A0A0C3BAF5-F1
#
_entry.id   AF-A0A0C3BAF5-F1
#
_cell.length_a   1.000
_cell.length_b   1.000
_cell.length_c   1.000
_cell.angle_alpha   90.00
_cell.angle_beta   90.00
_cell.angle_gamma   90.00
#
_symmetry.space_group_name_H-M   'P 1'
#
loop_
_entity.id
_entity.type
_entity.pdbx_description
1 polymer ?
#
loop_
_entity_poly.entity_id
_entity_poly.type
_entity_poly.pdbx_seq_one_letter_code
_entity_poly.pdbx_strand_id
1 'polypeptide(L)'
;MRTVSRFPAALVTTKLMQTFRTSEASLHPLSFLSPLLRSTDVNVISVLLQALVALPVQTWAGGLVTNGSDEDPHKTGQKESLMVEKQSSILTPSPVGEIAEAELFGDEVEQEVWQTPAQTDAPLNEEMILPALFSETEVGIIVGLLRSRDENIRKMTLSLLASSDPSPDGVVNQYLNQLLTAASLSRSPETETAEEMIRRTSLVCQALQVAEVLSGNNGTTYATSVADIILRTDNQQTHKVALGSPTLSNRSRTSADTKSSGKGRGGTMEKAIEMVLTRARKTPTFFSQFSGQIIQTILNQRVDDRISITFLVISAAVVCEEEEITRDEAGQLLYRFNGYLLLTTASIQETLFLVMLRLLACLESAPEAVVNTINELKYRSGRHIQQVPGNV
;
A
#
# COMPACT_ATOMS: atom_id res chain seq x y z
N MET A 1 -24.01 -12.22 -20.02
CA MET A 1 -22.78 -11.81 -19.28
C MET A 1 -21.67 -12.87 -19.15
N ARG A 2 -21.93 -14.20 -19.12
CA ARG A 2 -20.85 -15.23 -19.09
C ARG A 2 -19.89 -15.19 -20.30
N THR A 3 -20.23 -14.46 -21.35
CA THR A 3 -19.43 -14.26 -22.56
C THR A 3 -18.30 -13.26 -22.35
N VAL A 4 -18.47 -12.25 -21.47
CA VAL A 4 -17.52 -11.14 -21.30
C VAL A 4 -16.16 -11.63 -20.79
N SER A 5 -16.14 -12.57 -19.85
CA SER A 5 -14.90 -13.14 -19.28
C SER A 5 -14.06 -13.93 -20.28
N ARG A 6 -14.61 -14.26 -21.46
CA ARG A 6 -13.87 -14.93 -22.54
C ARG A 6 -13.13 -13.96 -23.46
N PHE A 7 -13.45 -12.67 -23.40
CA PHE A 7 -12.80 -11.67 -24.25
C PHE A 7 -11.58 -11.08 -23.56
N PRO A 8 -10.46 -10.88 -24.28
CA PRO A 8 -9.33 -10.10 -23.78
C PRO A 8 -9.78 -8.69 -23.37
N ALA A 9 -9.27 -8.19 -22.24
CA ALA A 9 -9.59 -6.84 -21.75
C ALA A 9 -9.31 -5.75 -22.79
N ALA A 10 -8.30 -5.93 -23.66
CA ALA A 10 -8.01 -5.00 -24.75
C ALA A 10 -9.15 -4.86 -25.77
N LEU A 11 -9.85 -5.96 -26.10
CA LEU A 11 -11.01 -5.90 -27.00
C LEU A 11 -12.19 -5.19 -26.33
N VAL A 12 -12.44 -5.49 -25.06
CA VAL A 12 -13.47 -4.82 -24.26
C VAL A 12 -13.18 -3.32 -24.17
N THR A 13 -11.94 -2.94 -23.92
CA THR A 13 -11.49 -1.53 -23.88
C THR A 13 -11.74 -0.83 -25.21
N THR A 14 -11.37 -1.48 -26.32
CA THR A 14 -11.56 -0.92 -27.67
C THR A 14 -13.04 -0.70 -27.97
N LYS A 15 -13.90 -1.66 -27.59
CA LYS A 15 -15.34 -1.55 -27.80
C LYS A 15 -15.94 -0.46 -26.92
N LEU A 16 -15.57 -0.36 -25.65
CA LEU A 16 -15.98 0.73 -24.76
C LEU A 16 -15.59 2.10 -25.34
N MET A 17 -14.34 2.25 -25.80
CA MET A 17 -13.86 3.47 -26.45
C MET A 17 -14.66 3.81 -27.72
N GLN A 18 -15.05 2.81 -28.51
CA GLN A 18 -15.91 3.02 -29.68
C GLN A 18 -17.29 3.53 -29.25
N THR A 19 -17.91 2.90 -28.24
CA THR A 19 -19.22 3.30 -27.71
C THR A 19 -19.19 4.72 -27.14
N PHE A 20 -18.12 5.12 -26.45
CA PHE A 20 -17.94 6.50 -25.97
C PHE A 20 -17.89 7.53 -27.10
N ARG A 21 -17.33 7.16 -28.25
CA ARG A 21 -17.25 8.06 -29.41
C ARG A 21 -18.56 8.19 -30.16
N THR A 22 -19.40 7.15 -30.15
CA THR A 22 -20.66 7.12 -30.90
C THR A 22 -21.86 7.59 -30.09
N SER A 23 -21.77 7.64 -28.76
CA SER A 23 -22.86 8.11 -27.90
C SER A 23 -23.03 9.62 -28.04
N GLU A 24 -24.15 10.06 -28.63
CA GLU A 24 -24.52 11.49 -28.74
C GLU A 24 -24.81 12.13 -27.37
N ALA A 25 -25.19 11.32 -26.38
CA ALA A 25 -25.28 11.75 -25.00
C ALA A 25 -23.89 11.70 -24.35
N SER A 26 -23.48 12.79 -23.71
CA SER A 26 -22.29 12.89 -22.85
C SER A 26 -22.45 12.01 -21.61
N LEU A 27 -22.54 10.70 -21.81
CA LEU A 27 -22.65 9.71 -20.75
C LEU A 27 -21.30 9.61 -20.07
N HIS A 28 -21.27 9.95 -18.79
CA HIS A 28 -20.09 9.77 -17.95
C HIS A 28 -19.65 8.30 -18.03
N PRO A 29 -18.34 7.98 -18.12
CA PRO A 29 -17.89 6.59 -18.24
C PRO A 29 -18.38 5.64 -17.15
N LEU A 30 -18.66 6.19 -15.97
CA LEU A 30 -19.27 5.47 -14.86
C LEU A 30 -20.71 5.01 -15.12
N SER A 31 -21.47 5.63 -16.03
CA SER A 31 -22.83 5.16 -16.35
C SER A 31 -22.84 3.74 -16.95
N PHE A 32 -21.74 3.35 -17.61
CA PHE A 32 -21.53 1.98 -18.10
C PHE A 32 -21.16 1.01 -16.98
N LEU A 33 -20.76 1.48 -15.79
CA LEU A 33 -20.55 0.62 -14.64
C LEU A 33 -21.86 0.02 -14.15
N SER A 34 -22.99 0.74 -14.21
CA SER A 34 -24.22 0.29 -13.55
C SER A 34 -24.74 -1.08 -14.01
N PRO A 35 -24.78 -1.43 -15.32
CA PRO A 35 -25.13 -2.78 -15.77
C PRO A 35 -24.02 -3.80 -15.45
N LEU A 36 -22.77 -3.38 -15.57
CA LEU A 36 -21.56 -4.21 -15.47
C LEU A 36 -21.25 -4.65 -14.02
N LEU A 37 -21.50 -3.77 -13.07
CA LEU A 37 -21.31 -3.96 -11.63
C LEU A 37 -22.37 -4.85 -10.99
N ARG A 38 -23.42 -5.21 -11.72
CA ARG A 38 -24.42 -6.20 -11.28
C ARG A 38 -23.96 -7.64 -11.50
N SER A 39 -22.81 -7.86 -12.17
CA SER A 39 -22.26 -9.19 -12.35
C SER A 39 -21.73 -9.76 -11.04
N THR A 40 -22.08 -11.00 -10.71
CA THR A 40 -21.54 -11.74 -9.55
C THR A 40 -20.25 -12.49 -9.88
N ASP A 41 -19.83 -12.52 -11.15
CA ASP A 41 -18.64 -13.21 -11.61
C ASP A 41 -17.39 -12.32 -11.44
N VAL A 42 -16.50 -12.72 -10.53
CA VAL A 42 -15.22 -12.08 -10.22
C VAL A 42 -14.37 -11.86 -11.48
N ASN A 43 -14.41 -12.77 -12.45
CA ASN A 43 -13.66 -12.62 -13.69
C ASN A 43 -14.23 -11.53 -14.58
N VAL A 44 -15.56 -11.43 -14.66
CA VAL A 44 -16.24 -10.37 -15.40
C VAL A 44 -15.91 -9.02 -14.76
N ILE A 45 -16.04 -8.90 -13.44
CA ILE A 45 -15.66 -7.69 -12.70
C ILE A 45 -14.21 -7.30 -12.98
N SER A 46 -13.28 -8.27 -12.93
CA SER A 46 -11.85 -8.04 -13.16
C SER A 46 -11.55 -7.54 -14.58
N VAL A 47 -12.09 -8.20 -15.62
CA VAL A 47 -11.90 -7.79 -17.03
C VAL A 47 -12.45 -6.40 -17.28
N LEU A 48 -13.59 -6.07 -16.67
CA LEU A 48 -14.24 -4.77 -16.84
C LEU A 48 -13.49 -3.66 -16.12
N LEU A 49 -13.08 -3.88 -14.87
CA LEU A 49 -12.22 -2.95 -14.14
C LEU A 49 -10.91 -2.71 -14.91
N GLN A 50 -10.30 -3.77 -15.46
CA GLN A 50 -9.10 -3.64 -16.27
C GLN A 50 -9.36 -2.79 -17.52
N ALA A 51 -10.48 -3.00 -18.21
CA ALA A 51 -10.84 -2.21 -19.39
C ALA A 51 -11.10 -0.74 -19.06
N LEU A 52 -11.73 -0.46 -17.92
CA LEU A 52 -12.01 0.90 -17.46
C LEU A 52 -10.75 1.63 -16.99
N VAL A 53 -9.86 0.95 -16.25
CA VAL A 53 -8.56 1.52 -15.84
C VAL A 53 -7.68 1.83 -17.07
N ALA A 54 -7.86 1.11 -18.18
CA ALA A 54 -7.17 1.37 -19.44
C ALA A 54 -7.72 2.58 -20.23
N LEU A 55 -8.85 3.16 -19.82
CA LEU A 55 -9.41 4.33 -20.51
C LEU A 55 -8.56 5.59 -20.24
N PRO A 56 -8.34 6.45 -21.25
CA PRO A 56 -7.58 7.68 -21.08
C PRO A 56 -8.20 8.62 -20.04
N VAL A 57 -7.40 9.32 -19.24
CA VAL A 57 -7.87 10.27 -18.22
C VAL A 57 -8.86 11.30 -18.78
N GLN A 58 -8.68 11.71 -20.04
CA GLN A 58 -9.57 12.66 -20.72
C GLN A 58 -11.01 12.15 -20.84
N THR A 59 -11.20 10.83 -20.96
CA THR A 59 -12.54 10.23 -21.00
C THR A 59 -13.28 10.41 -19.67
N TRP A 60 -12.55 10.42 -18.55
CA TRP A 60 -13.11 10.62 -17.21
C TRP A 60 -13.50 12.06 -16.93
N ALA A 61 -12.75 13.03 -17.48
CA ALA A 61 -13.02 14.45 -17.28
C ALA A 61 -14.24 14.99 -18.05
N GLY A 62 -14.97 14.15 -18.80
CA GLY A 62 -16.08 14.57 -19.65
C GLY A 62 -15.65 15.50 -20.80
N GLY A 63 -14.34 15.62 -21.05
CA GLY A 63 -13.82 16.40 -22.15
C GLY A 63 -14.13 15.68 -23.46
N LEU A 64 -14.97 16.28 -24.31
CA LEU A 64 -15.06 15.83 -25.69
C LEU A 64 -13.63 15.83 -26.24
N VAL A 65 -13.18 14.67 -26.71
CA VAL A 65 -12.04 14.62 -27.61
C VAL A 65 -12.53 15.34 -28.85
N THR A 66 -12.34 16.66 -28.90
CA THR A 66 -12.49 17.42 -30.12
C THR A 66 -11.44 16.80 -31.03
N ASN A 67 -11.86 15.90 -31.91
CA ASN A 67 -11.05 15.44 -33.02
C ASN A 67 -10.49 16.72 -33.60
N GLY A 68 -9.18 16.94 -33.45
CA GLY A 68 -8.53 18.14 -33.92
C GLY A 68 -9.00 18.31 -35.34
N SER A 69 -9.84 19.32 -35.57
CA SER A 69 -10.18 19.75 -36.90
C SER A 69 -8.85 19.90 -37.61
N ASP A 70 -8.70 19.26 -38.76
CA ASP A 70 -7.59 19.46 -39.69
C ASP A 70 -7.30 20.96 -39.80
N GLU A 71 -6.40 21.48 -38.97
CA GLU A 71 -5.80 22.77 -39.21
C GLU A 71 -4.80 22.51 -40.33
N ASP A 72 -5.19 22.94 -41.53
CA ASP A 72 -4.39 22.97 -42.74
C ASP A 72 -2.91 23.27 -42.44
N PRO A 73 -1.98 22.33 -42.68
CA PRO A 73 -0.54 22.55 -42.44
C PRO A 73 0.11 23.53 -43.44
N HIS A 74 -0.68 24.32 -44.17
CA HIS A 74 -0.23 25.28 -45.18
C HIS A 74 -0.35 26.74 -44.73
N LYS A 75 0.08 27.09 -43.51
CA LYS A 75 0.52 28.46 -43.21
C LYS A 75 1.82 28.50 -42.39
N THR A 76 2.92 28.57 -43.14
CA THR A 76 4.15 29.34 -42.87
C THR A 76 5.00 28.99 -41.64
N GLY A 77 5.88 28.00 -41.80
CA GLY A 77 7.32 28.23 -41.98
C GLY A 77 8.16 28.77 -40.81
N GLN A 78 8.88 27.86 -40.14
CA GLN A 78 10.32 28.02 -39.90
C GLN A 78 10.96 26.65 -39.59
N LYS A 79 12.00 26.33 -40.37
CA LYS A 79 12.83 25.12 -40.24
C LYS A 79 13.62 25.16 -38.95
N GLU A 80 13.53 24.12 -38.13
CA GLU A 80 14.68 23.62 -37.41
C GLU A 80 14.71 22.10 -37.40
N SER A 81 15.87 21.59 -37.80
CA SER A 81 16.15 20.22 -38.18
C SER A 81 16.68 19.46 -36.98
N LEU A 82 15.98 18.41 -36.54
CA LEU A 82 16.58 17.37 -35.71
C LEU A 82 16.11 15.99 -36.18
N MET A 83 17.08 15.24 -36.70
CA MET A 83 16.94 13.83 -37.05
C MET A 83 16.76 13.02 -35.78
N VAL A 84 15.64 12.31 -35.66
CA VAL A 84 15.48 11.16 -34.77
C VAL A 84 15.00 9.99 -35.61
N GLU A 85 15.83 8.96 -35.63
CA GLU A 85 15.68 7.70 -36.36
C GLU A 85 14.54 6.89 -35.73
N LYS A 86 13.46 6.68 -36.50
CA LYS A 86 12.26 5.95 -36.08
C LYS A 86 12.32 4.54 -36.68
N GLN A 87 12.62 3.53 -35.88
CA GLN A 87 12.38 2.13 -36.22
C GLN A 87 10.89 1.83 -36.06
N SER A 88 10.18 1.67 -37.18
CA SER A 88 8.78 1.26 -37.23
C SER A 88 8.68 -0.23 -37.58
N SER A 89 8.33 -1.06 -36.59
CA SER A 89 7.88 -2.44 -36.81
C SER A 89 6.38 -2.46 -37.09
N ILE A 90 6.03 -2.84 -38.32
CA ILE A 90 4.66 -3.02 -38.82
C ILE A 90 4.10 -4.32 -38.23
N LEU A 91 3.07 -4.21 -37.38
CA LEU A 91 2.21 -5.33 -36.99
C LEU A 91 0.88 -5.19 -37.73
N THR A 92 0.61 -6.14 -38.64
CA THR A 92 -0.68 -6.28 -39.32
C THR A 92 -1.75 -6.80 -38.35
N PRO A 93 -2.94 -6.19 -38.24
CA PRO A 93 -4.02 -6.69 -37.41
C PRO A 93 -4.66 -7.94 -38.05
N SER A 94 -4.83 -8.99 -37.24
CA SER A 94 -5.56 -10.21 -37.58
C SER A 94 -7.06 -9.92 -37.73
N PRO A 95 -7.82 -10.61 -38.61
CA PRO A 95 -9.26 -10.38 -38.77
C PRO A 95 -10.00 -10.81 -37.50
N VAL A 96 -10.45 -9.83 -36.71
CA VAL A 96 -11.30 -10.02 -35.54
C VAL A 96 -12.74 -10.14 -36.02
N GLY A 97 -13.42 -11.24 -35.66
CA GLY A 97 -14.84 -11.44 -35.95
C GLY A 97 -15.69 -10.33 -35.32
N GLU A 98 -16.67 -9.85 -36.09
CA GLU A 98 -17.61 -8.81 -35.70
C GLU A 98 -18.50 -9.33 -34.55
N ILE A 99 -18.29 -8.82 -33.32
CA ILE A 99 -19.10 -9.17 -32.14
C ILE A 99 -20.34 -8.27 -32.17
N ALA A 100 -21.54 -8.87 -32.22
CA ALA A 100 -22.79 -8.12 -32.15
C ALA A 100 -22.95 -7.45 -30.77
N GLU A 101 -23.28 -6.15 -30.74
CA GLU A 101 -23.40 -5.37 -29.49
C GLU A 101 -24.40 -5.97 -28.49
N ALA A 102 -25.46 -6.60 -28.99
CA ALA A 102 -26.46 -7.30 -28.19
C ALA A 102 -25.88 -8.49 -27.38
N GLU A 103 -24.79 -9.13 -27.86
CA GLU A 103 -24.15 -10.24 -27.14
C GLU A 103 -23.24 -9.77 -25.99
N LEU A 104 -22.74 -8.52 -26.06
CA LEU A 104 -21.85 -7.95 -25.06
C LEU A 104 -22.64 -7.33 -23.90
N PHE A 105 -23.76 -6.66 -24.19
CA PHE A 105 -24.51 -5.90 -23.19
C PHE A 105 -25.84 -6.51 -22.74
N GLY A 106 -26.48 -7.38 -23.54
CA GLY A 106 -27.66 -8.17 -23.18
C GLY A 106 -28.91 -7.38 -22.78
N ASP A 107 -30.07 -7.74 -23.34
CA ASP A 107 -31.37 -7.20 -22.89
C ASP A 107 -31.79 -7.83 -21.54
N GLU A 108 -32.28 -6.97 -20.66
CA GLU A 108 -32.98 -7.16 -19.37
C GLU A 108 -32.73 -8.47 -18.59
N VAL A 109 -31.97 -8.35 -17.49
CA VAL A 109 -31.80 -9.39 -16.47
C VAL A 109 -32.76 -9.11 -15.31
N GLU A 110 -33.61 -10.10 -14.97
CA GLU A 110 -34.49 -10.08 -13.79
C GLU A 110 -33.69 -9.81 -12.50
N GLN A 111 -34.18 -8.90 -11.66
CA GLN A 111 -33.53 -8.48 -10.42
C GLN A 111 -33.50 -9.60 -9.37
N GLU A 112 -32.36 -10.27 -9.20
CA GLU A 112 -32.06 -10.97 -7.95
C GLU A 112 -31.59 -9.95 -6.90
N VAL A 113 -32.28 -9.92 -5.76
CA VAL A 113 -31.96 -9.06 -4.61
C VAL A 113 -30.65 -9.54 -3.98
N TRP A 114 -29.66 -8.66 -3.94
CA TRP A 114 -28.39 -8.90 -3.27
C TRP A 114 -28.62 -9.18 -1.78
N GLN A 115 -28.31 -10.41 -1.35
CA GLN A 115 -28.07 -10.70 0.06
C GLN A 115 -26.59 -10.44 0.34
N THR A 116 -26.30 -9.30 0.96
CA THR A 116 -25.00 -8.98 1.52
C THR A 116 -24.55 -10.15 2.40
N PRO A 117 -23.33 -10.72 2.24
CA PRO A 117 -22.85 -11.75 3.14
C PRO A 117 -22.91 -11.20 4.57
N ALA A 118 -23.45 -12.00 5.49
CA ALA A 118 -23.75 -11.64 6.87
C ALA A 118 -22.77 -10.58 7.41
N GLN A 119 -23.25 -9.35 7.52
CA GLN A 119 -22.52 -8.24 8.13
C GLN A 119 -22.10 -8.72 9.51
N THR A 120 -20.79 -8.90 9.69
CA THR A 120 -20.23 -8.93 11.02
C THR A 120 -20.40 -7.50 11.53
N ASP A 121 -21.19 -7.32 12.60
CA ASP A 121 -21.60 -6.02 13.20
C ASP A 121 -20.40 -5.20 13.73
N ALA A 122 -19.46 -4.88 12.84
CA ALA A 122 -18.35 -3.99 13.12
C ALA A 122 -18.82 -2.55 12.88
N PRO A 123 -18.61 -1.63 13.84
CA PRO A 123 -19.08 -0.25 13.76
C PRO A 123 -18.20 0.57 12.81
N LEU A 124 -18.43 0.42 11.50
CA LEU A 124 -17.90 1.31 10.46
C LEU A 124 -19.06 1.93 9.66
N ASN A 125 -20.10 2.40 10.37
CA ASN A 125 -21.17 3.22 9.80
C ASN A 125 -20.80 4.71 9.84
N GLU A 126 -19.54 5.05 9.56
CA GLU A 126 -19.22 6.40 9.11
C GLU A 126 -19.58 6.45 7.63
N GLU A 127 -20.62 7.22 7.32
CA GLU A 127 -21.14 7.42 5.98
C GLU A 127 -20.02 8.01 5.11
N MET A 128 -19.51 7.21 4.18
CA MET A 128 -18.51 7.67 3.22
C MET A 128 -19.22 8.64 2.27
N ILE A 129 -18.97 9.94 2.45
CA ILE A 129 -19.55 10.99 1.61
C ILE A 129 -18.84 10.96 0.26
N LEU A 130 -19.43 10.28 -0.72
CA LEU A 130 -18.97 10.37 -2.10
C LEU A 130 -19.49 11.66 -2.76
N PRO A 131 -18.74 12.24 -3.73
CA PRO A 131 -19.22 13.34 -4.53
C PRO A 131 -20.57 13.02 -5.15
N ALA A 132 -21.41 14.03 -5.38
CA ALA A 132 -22.75 13.93 -5.99
C ALA A 132 -22.76 13.38 -7.44
N LEU A 133 -21.64 12.82 -7.90
CA LEU A 133 -21.45 12.15 -9.19
C LEU A 133 -22.02 10.73 -9.21
N PHE A 134 -22.18 10.10 -8.04
CA PHE A 134 -22.63 8.70 -7.92
C PHE A 134 -24.03 8.64 -7.32
N SER A 135 -24.89 7.79 -7.89
CA SER A 135 -26.13 7.36 -7.24
C SER A 135 -25.83 6.50 -6.01
N GLU A 136 -26.74 6.48 -5.04
CA GLU A 136 -26.60 5.66 -3.81
C GLU A 136 -26.29 4.18 -4.10
N THR A 137 -26.88 3.63 -5.15
CA THR A 137 -26.61 2.25 -5.60
C THR A 137 -25.16 2.09 -6.10
N GLU A 138 -24.65 3.04 -6.89
CA GLU A 138 -23.27 3.00 -7.38
C GLU A 138 -22.26 3.17 -6.24
N VAL A 139 -22.54 4.06 -5.29
CA VAL A 139 -21.76 4.21 -4.06
C VAL A 139 -21.67 2.87 -3.32
N GLY A 140 -22.80 2.19 -3.11
CA GLY A 140 -22.85 0.89 -2.46
C GLY A 140 -21.96 -0.15 -3.15
N ILE A 141 -21.94 -0.17 -4.49
CA ILE A 141 -21.12 -1.13 -5.23
C ILE A 141 -19.63 -0.75 -5.17
N ILE A 142 -19.27 0.52 -5.32
CA ILE A 142 -17.89 0.99 -5.19
C ILE A 142 -17.34 0.64 -3.81
N VAL A 143 -18.11 0.89 -2.75
CA VAL A 143 -17.76 0.47 -1.38
C VAL A 143 -17.60 -1.05 -1.30
N GLY A 144 -18.48 -1.82 -1.95
CA GLY A 144 -18.37 -3.27 -2.04
C GLY A 144 -17.07 -3.73 -2.70
N LEU A 145 -16.67 -3.09 -3.81
CA LEU A 145 -15.42 -3.39 -4.51
C LEU A 145 -14.18 -2.98 -3.70
N LEU A 146 -14.20 -1.82 -3.04
CA LEU A 146 -13.15 -1.38 -2.11
C LEU A 146 -13.02 -2.32 -0.90
N ARG A 147 -14.11 -2.99 -0.50
CA ARG A 147 -14.12 -4.02 0.56
C ARG A 147 -13.93 -5.45 0.04
N SER A 148 -13.73 -5.64 -1.26
CA SER A 148 -13.49 -6.96 -1.85
C SER A 148 -12.32 -7.64 -1.16
N ARG A 149 -12.35 -8.97 -1.04
CA ARG A 149 -11.19 -9.74 -0.52
C ARG A 149 -10.05 -9.80 -1.54
N ASP A 150 -10.37 -9.69 -2.82
CA ASP A 150 -9.39 -9.68 -3.91
C ASP A 150 -8.65 -8.34 -3.97
N GLU A 151 -7.34 -8.40 -3.74
CA GLU A 151 -6.47 -7.23 -3.78
C GLU A 151 -6.40 -6.57 -5.15
N ASN A 152 -6.48 -7.34 -6.24
CA ASN A 152 -6.41 -6.78 -7.58
C ASN A 152 -7.68 -5.98 -7.89
N ILE A 153 -8.85 -6.49 -7.50
CA ILE A 153 -10.12 -5.76 -7.65
C ILE A 153 -10.08 -4.45 -6.86
N ARG A 154 -9.62 -4.48 -5.60
CA ARG A 154 -9.47 -3.25 -4.80
C ARG A 154 -8.52 -2.26 -5.46
N LYS A 155 -7.33 -2.71 -5.90
CA LYS A 155 -6.32 -1.85 -6.55
C LYS A 155 -6.83 -1.24 -7.86
N MET A 156 -7.50 -2.02 -8.70
CA MET A 156 -8.10 -1.50 -9.94
C MET A 156 -9.20 -0.49 -9.64
N THR A 157 -10.04 -0.76 -8.65
CA THR A 157 -11.09 0.18 -8.20
C THR A 157 -10.48 1.48 -7.68
N LEU A 158 -9.45 1.40 -6.85
CA LEU A 158 -8.71 2.57 -6.37
C LEU A 158 -8.06 3.36 -7.52
N SER A 159 -7.48 2.65 -8.50
CA SER A 159 -6.86 3.29 -9.68
C SER A 159 -7.89 4.01 -10.53
N LEU A 160 -9.06 3.40 -10.69
CA LEU A 160 -10.20 4.00 -11.37
C LEU A 160 -10.64 5.29 -10.68
N LEU A 161 -10.87 5.23 -9.36
CA LEU A 161 -11.29 6.37 -8.57
C LEU A 161 -10.24 7.50 -8.58
N ALA A 162 -8.96 7.17 -8.42
CA ALA A 162 -7.86 8.13 -8.47
C ALA A 162 -7.75 8.82 -9.84
N SER A 163 -8.04 8.09 -10.92
CA SER A 163 -8.04 8.65 -12.27
C SER A 163 -9.26 9.54 -12.53
N SER A 164 -10.41 9.21 -11.94
CA SER A 164 -11.63 10.00 -12.06
C SER A 164 -11.63 11.28 -11.21
N ASP A 165 -10.93 11.26 -10.08
CA ASP A 165 -10.84 12.38 -9.14
C ASP A 165 -9.41 12.49 -8.59
N PRO A 166 -8.49 13.12 -9.36
CA PRO A 166 -7.07 13.24 -8.99
C PRO A 166 -6.82 14.33 -7.94
N SER A 167 -7.87 14.95 -7.40
CA SER A 167 -7.73 16.01 -6.40
C SER A 167 -7.02 15.49 -5.12
N PRO A 168 -6.20 16.33 -4.45
CA PRO A 168 -5.67 15.98 -3.13
C PRO A 168 -6.78 15.73 -2.10
N ASP A 169 -7.93 16.37 -2.26
CA ASP A 169 -9.13 16.16 -1.42
C ASP A 169 -10.10 15.14 -2.03
N GLY A 170 -9.67 14.43 -3.08
CA GLY A 170 -10.50 13.50 -3.82
C GLY A 170 -10.86 12.24 -3.05
N VAL A 171 -11.79 11.47 -3.62
CA VAL A 171 -12.39 10.27 -2.99
C VAL A 171 -11.35 9.30 -2.41
N VAL A 172 -10.26 9.06 -3.14
CA VAL A 172 -9.24 8.08 -2.73
C VAL A 172 -8.47 8.55 -1.50
N ASN A 173 -8.16 9.84 -1.40
CA ASN A 173 -7.50 10.42 -0.22
C ASN A 173 -8.44 10.46 0.99
N GLN A 174 -9.73 10.74 0.78
CA GLN A 174 -10.73 10.64 1.83
C GLN A 174 -10.84 9.21 2.37
N TYR A 175 -10.87 8.21 1.48
CA TYR A 175 -10.88 6.81 1.86
C TYR A 175 -9.60 6.41 2.63
N LEU A 176 -8.42 6.87 2.20
CA LEU A 176 -7.18 6.69 2.96
C LEU A 176 -7.29 7.25 4.38
N ASN A 177 -7.79 8.49 4.52
CA ASN A 177 -7.97 9.12 5.83
C ASN A 177 -8.97 8.33 6.71
N GLN A 178 -10.04 7.81 6.15
CA GLN A 178 -10.98 6.94 6.88
C GLN A 178 -10.31 5.64 7.37
N LEU A 179 -9.49 4.99 6.54
CA LEU A 179 -8.73 3.80 6.95
C LEU A 179 -7.78 4.10 8.10
N LEU A 180 -7.09 5.25 8.04
CA LEU A 180 -6.16 5.69 9.10
C LEU A 180 -6.89 6.03 10.40
N THR A 181 -8.05 6.71 10.32
CA THR A 181 -8.91 7.00 11.47
C THR A 181 -9.41 5.71 12.10
N ALA A 182 -9.94 4.77 11.31
CA ALA A 182 -10.42 3.48 11.78
C ALA A 182 -9.30 2.64 12.42
N ALA A 183 -8.09 2.64 11.84
CA ALA A 183 -6.93 1.94 12.38
C ALA A 183 -6.49 2.54 13.72
N SER A 184 -6.58 3.86 13.87
CA SER A 184 -6.26 4.57 15.11
C SER A 184 -7.31 4.34 16.20
N LEU A 185 -8.60 4.30 15.83
CA LEU A 185 -9.72 4.03 16.75
C LEU A 185 -9.78 2.58 17.23
N SER A 186 -9.27 1.63 16.45
CA SER A 186 -9.22 0.20 16.81
C SER A 186 -8.27 -0.10 17.98
N ARG A 187 -7.72 0.92 18.63
CA ARG A 187 -6.73 0.80 19.69
C ARG A 187 -7.38 1.02 21.06
N SER A 188 -7.53 -0.07 21.82
CA SER A 188 -7.79 0.00 23.26
C SER A 188 -6.46 -0.05 24.04
N PRO A 189 -6.14 0.94 24.90
CA PRO A 189 -4.90 0.94 25.68
C PRO A 189 -4.84 -0.14 26.76
N GLU A 190 -5.98 -0.69 27.17
CA GLU A 190 -6.07 -1.58 28.32
C GLU A 190 -6.01 -3.06 27.93
N THR A 191 -6.54 -3.43 26.75
CA THR A 191 -6.61 -4.83 26.31
C THR A 191 -6.57 -4.93 24.78
N GLU A 192 -5.40 -4.71 24.16
CA GLU A 192 -5.22 -5.02 22.74
C GLU A 192 -5.43 -6.53 22.54
N THR A 193 -6.57 -6.88 21.94
CA THR A 193 -6.87 -8.27 21.61
C THR A 193 -6.16 -8.68 20.32
N ALA A 194 -5.94 -9.97 20.12
CA ALA A 194 -5.38 -10.48 18.87
C ALA A 194 -6.26 -10.09 17.66
N GLU A 195 -7.58 -10.07 17.85
CA GLU A 195 -8.54 -9.67 16.82
C GLU A 195 -8.42 -8.18 16.44
N GLU A 196 -8.25 -7.29 17.43
CA GLU A 196 -7.99 -5.86 17.18
C GLU A 196 -6.68 -5.65 16.43
N MET A 197 -5.62 -6.37 16.79
CA MET A 197 -4.33 -6.30 16.09
C MET A 197 -4.46 -6.79 14.64
N ILE A 198 -5.18 -7.89 14.40
CA ILE A 198 -5.45 -8.40 13.05
C ILE A 198 -6.25 -7.38 12.25
N ARG A 199 -7.30 -6.80 12.85
CA ARG A 199 -8.13 -5.77 12.21
C ARG A 199 -7.31 -4.53 11.86
N ARG A 200 -6.49 -4.02 12.80
CA ARG A 200 -5.60 -2.88 12.55
C ARG A 200 -4.62 -3.18 11.42
N THR A 201 -3.99 -4.35 11.45
CA THR A 201 -3.06 -4.78 10.40
C THR A 201 -3.74 -4.82 9.04
N SER A 202 -4.98 -5.32 8.96
CA SER A 202 -5.77 -5.32 7.73
C SER A 202 -6.05 -3.91 7.21
N LEU A 203 -6.42 -2.96 8.09
CA LEU A 203 -6.66 -1.57 7.73
C LEU A 203 -5.38 -0.88 7.24
N VAL A 204 -4.24 -1.12 7.91
CA VAL A 204 -2.93 -0.61 7.49
C VAL A 204 -2.52 -1.17 6.13
N CYS A 205 -2.74 -2.46 5.89
CA CYS A 205 -2.48 -3.07 4.58
C CYS A 205 -3.34 -2.44 3.48
N GLN A 206 -4.62 -2.14 3.75
CA GLN A 206 -5.48 -1.42 2.82
C GLN A 206 -4.97 0.00 2.56
N ALA A 207 -4.57 0.73 3.61
CA ALA A 207 -4.00 2.08 3.47
C ALA A 207 -2.72 2.07 2.60
N LEU A 208 -1.87 1.05 2.76
CA LEU A 208 -0.69 0.84 1.93
C LEU A 208 -1.03 0.56 0.45
N GLN A 209 -2.12 -0.15 0.18
CA GLN A 209 -2.62 -0.34 -1.20
C GLN A 209 -3.07 0.97 -1.83
N VAL A 210 -3.73 1.84 -1.04
CA VAL A 210 -4.08 3.19 -1.50
C VAL A 210 -2.83 4.01 -1.81
N ALA A 211 -1.83 3.99 -0.92
CA ALA A 211 -0.55 4.67 -1.14
C ALA A 211 0.18 4.15 -2.38
N GLU A 212 0.16 2.84 -2.63
CA GLU A 212 0.75 2.24 -3.83
C GLU A 212 0.10 2.78 -5.11
N VAL A 213 -1.24 2.84 -5.14
CA VAL A 213 -2.00 3.37 -6.30
C VAL A 213 -1.71 4.85 -6.52
N LEU A 214 -1.79 5.66 -5.46
CA LEU A 214 -1.55 7.11 -5.54
C LEU A 214 -0.12 7.46 -5.94
N SER A 215 0.87 6.67 -5.49
CA SER A 215 2.28 6.93 -5.80
C SER A 215 2.69 6.44 -7.18
N GLY A 216 1.92 5.53 -7.78
CA GLY A 216 2.25 4.92 -9.08
C GLY A 216 3.65 4.30 -9.07
N ASN A 217 4.55 4.84 -9.91
CA ASN A 217 5.95 4.42 -10.02
C ASN A 217 6.95 5.35 -9.29
N ASN A 218 6.49 6.28 -8.47
CA ASN A 218 7.35 7.17 -7.70
C ASN A 218 7.70 6.54 -6.35
N GLY A 219 8.93 6.04 -6.21
CA GLY A 219 9.40 5.39 -4.99
C GLY A 219 9.49 6.34 -3.80
N THR A 220 9.84 7.61 -4.04
CA THR A 220 9.96 8.64 -3.01
C THR A 220 8.60 8.98 -2.42
N THR A 221 7.58 9.22 -3.24
CA THR A 221 6.21 9.47 -2.77
C THR A 221 5.67 8.29 -1.97
N TYR A 222 5.91 7.06 -2.46
CA TYR A 222 5.49 5.85 -1.76
C TYR A 222 6.17 5.72 -0.38
N ALA A 223 7.48 5.96 -0.30
CA ALA A 223 8.22 5.94 0.96
C ALA A 223 7.68 6.96 1.98
N THR A 224 7.37 8.17 1.55
CA THR A 224 6.74 9.20 2.40
C THR A 224 5.37 8.74 2.91
N SER A 225 4.54 8.18 2.05
CA SER A 225 3.23 7.64 2.45
C SER A 225 3.37 6.45 3.40
N VAL A 226 4.32 5.53 3.17
CA VAL A 226 4.60 4.40 4.08
C VAL A 226 4.98 4.91 5.46
N ALA A 227 5.90 5.88 5.54
CA ALA A 227 6.31 6.47 6.82
C ALA A 227 5.10 7.11 7.54
N ASP A 228 4.32 7.93 6.85
CA ASP A 228 3.14 8.59 7.42
C ASP A 228 2.08 7.59 7.92
N ILE A 229 1.72 6.60 7.10
CA ILE A 229 0.75 5.56 7.44
C ILE A 229 1.20 4.78 8.67
N ILE A 230 2.44 4.28 8.67
CA ILE A 230 2.94 3.44 9.76
C ILE A 230 3.11 4.26 11.05
N LEU A 231 3.64 5.48 10.99
CA LEU A 231 3.82 6.32 12.18
C LEU A 231 2.48 6.76 12.79
N ARG A 232 1.47 7.07 11.98
CA ARG A 232 0.13 7.42 12.48
C ARG A 232 -0.57 6.24 13.16
N THR A 233 -0.45 5.05 12.57
CA THR A 233 -1.19 3.86 13.01
C THR A 233 -0.49 3.08 14.12
N ASP A 234 0.84 3.02 14.09
CA ASP A 234 1.68 2.36 15.09
C ASP A 234 2.16 3.33 16.17
N ASN A 235 1.33 4.32 16.50
CA ASN A 235 1.53 5.32 17.57
C ASN A 235 1.60 4.70 18.98
N GLN A 236 2.11 3.46 19.11
CA GLN A 236 2.54 2.86 20.35
C GLN A 236 3.24 3.92 21.16
N GLN A 237 2.59 4.30 22.25
CA GLN A 237 3.33 4.93 23.30
C GLN A 237 4.26 3.81 23.72
N THR A 238 5.51 3.85 23.28
CA THR A 238 6.59 3.41 24.15
C THR A 238 6.40 4.30 25.37
N HIS A 239 5.49 3.88 26.26
CA HIS A 239 5.43 4.38 27.61
C HIS A 239 6.89 4.35 28.01
N LYS A 240 7.42 5.48 28.45
CA LYS A 240 8.70 5.49 29.14
C LYS A 240 8.52 4.47 30.25
N VAL A 241 8.87 3.22 29.99
CA VAL A 241 9.00 2.18 30.98
C VAL A 241 10.09 2.78 31.80
N ALA A 242 9.70 3.40 32.92
CA ALA A 242 10.61 4.11 33.78
C ALA A 242 11.79 3.17 33.96
N LEU A 243 12.98 3.60 33.54
CA LEU A 243 14.20 2.79 33.41
C LEU A 243 14.66 2.16 34.74
N GLY A 244 13.85 2.23 35.80
CA GLY A 244 14.17 1.89 37.17
C GLY A 244 13.40 0.73 37.79
N SER A 245 12.65 -0.09 37.05
CA SER A 245 12.07 -1.32 37.65
C SER A 245 12.18 -2.54 36.75
N PRO A 246 13.22 -3.39 36.92
CA PRO A 246 13.32 -4.68 36.26
C PRO A 246 12.27 -5.61 36.84
N THR A 247 11.03 -5.53 36.33
CA THR A 247 9.94 -6.39 36.79
C THR A 247 10.14 -7.79 36.22
N LEU A 248 10.68 -8.62 37.11
CA LEU A 248 10.95 -10.07 37.06
C LEU A 248 9.73 -10.99 36.79
N SER A 249 8.65 -10.54 36.14
CA SER A 249 7.41 -11.34 36.05
C SER A 249 7.01 -11.84 34.66
N ASN A 250 7.93 -11.90 33.70
CA ASN A 250 7.75 -12.77 32.51
C ASN A 250 8.16 -14.21 32.85
N ARG A 251 7.56 -14.78 33.90
CA ARG A 251 7.60 -16.23 34.12
C ARG A 251 6.64 -16.84 33.10
N SER A 252 7.14 -16.99 31.88
CA SER A 252 6.53 -17.81 30.84
C SER A 252 6.37 -19.21 31.42
N ARG A 253 5.17 -19.51 31.92
CA ARG A 253 4.77 -20.87 32.24
C ARG A 253 4.74 -21.59 30.89
N THR A 254 5.77 -22.38 30.63
CA THR A 254 5.84 -23.37 29.57
C THR A 254 4.76 -24.42 29.81
N SER A 255 3.50 -24.05 29.55
CA SER A 255 2.41 -25.00 29.33
C SER A 255 2.66 -25.60 27.95
N ALA A 256 2.99 -26.89 27.92
CA ALA A 256 3.41 -27.61 26.72
C ALA A 256 2.29 -27.80 25.66
N ASP A 257 1.07 -27.31 25.89
CA ASP A 257 -0.09 -27.67 25.07
C ASP A 257 -0.94 -26.51 24.51
N THR A 258 -0.44 -25.28 24.48
CA THR A 258 -1.14 -24.20 23.75
C THR A 258 -0.23 -23.54 22.72
N LYS A 259 -0.36 -23.97 21.46
CA LYS A 259 0.29 -23.41 20.25
C LYS A 259 -0.07 -21.94 19.95
N SER A 260 -0.75 -21.22 20.83
CA SER A 260 -1.16 -19.85 20.56
C SER A 260 -0.51 -18.86 21.52
N SER A 261 0.41 -18.10 20.94
CA SER A 261 0.51 -16.65 21.12
C SER A 261 0.95 -16.17 22.50
N GLY A 262 2.26 -15.97 22.65
CA GLY A 262 2.77 -14.97 23.57
C GLY A 262 2.09 -13.63 23.27
N LYS A 263 1.16 -13.22 24.14
CA LYS A 263 0.52 -11.89 24.17
C LYS A 263 1.59 -10.84 24.53
N GLY A 264 2.50 -10.58 23.61
CA GLY A 264 3.48 -9.51 23.71
C GLY A 264 2.83 -8.21 23.25
N ARG A 265 2.81 -7.22 24.15
CA ARG A 265 2.47 -5.82 23.82
C ARG A 265 3.41 -5.35 22.70
N GLY A 266 2.85 -4.98 21.55
CA GLY A 266 3.60 -4.29 20.49
C GLY A 266 4.26 -5.18 19.43
N GLY A 267 3.53 -6.15 18.90
CA GLY A 267 3.97 -6.94 17.75
C GLY A 267 4.17 -6.10 16.48
N THR A 268 5.13 -6.50 15.65
CA THR A 268 5.33 -5.97 14.30
C THR A 268 4.18 -6.34 13.38
N MET A 269 3.76 -5.44 12.51
CA MET A 269 2.77 -5.73 11.47
C MET A 269 3.43 -6.44 10.29
N GLU A 270 3.76 -7.73 10.45
CA GLU A 270 4.54 -8.52 9.48
C GLU A 270 3.98 -8.45 8.05
N LYS A 271 2.65 -8.54 7.89
CA LYS A 271 2.01 -8.43 6.57
C LYS A 271 2.23 -7.07 5.90
N ALA A 272 2.23 -5.99 6.68
CA ALA A 272 2.52 -4.66 6.18
C ALA A 272 3.99 -4.54 5.73
N ILE A 273 4.92 -5.11 6.51
CA ILE A 273 6.36 -5.15 6.17
C ILE A 273 6.56 -5.89 4.85
N GLU A 274 5.96 -7.08 4.72
CA GLU A 274 6.02 -7.89 3.50
C GLU A 274 5.51 -7.12 2.28
N MET A 275 4.36 -6.43 2.40
CA MET A 275 3.79 -5.64 1.31
C MET A 275 4.70 -4.48 0.89
N VAL A 276 5.24 -3.74 1.86
CA VAL A 276 6.15 -2.61 1.60
C VAL A 276 7.41 -3.08 0.88
N LEU A 277 8.08 -4.10 1.42
CA LEU A 277 9.34 -4.60 0.84
C LEU A 277 9.12 -5.27 -0.53
N THR A 278 8.03 -6.00 -0.71
CA THR A 278 7.66 -6.57 -2.02
C THR A 278 7.44 -5.47 -3.05
N ARG A 279 6.75 -4.39 -2.68
CA ARG A 279 6.54 -3.25 -3.58
C ARG A 279 7.83 -2.50 -3.89
N ALA A 280 8.68 -2.30 -2.89
CA ALA A 280 9.97 -1.61 -3.04
C ALA A 280 10.88 -2.32 -4.05
N ARG A 281 10.92 -3.66 -4.01
CA ARG A 281 11.79 -4.49 -4.88
C ARG A 281 11.27 -4.66 -6.32
N LYS A 282 10.14 -4.05 -6.70
CA LYS A 282 9.51 -4.26 -8.02
C LYS A 282 10.44 -3.87 -9.18
N THR A 283 11.18 -2.77 -9.03
CA THR A 283 12.15 -2.28 -10.03
C THR A 283 13.32 -1.60 -9.33
N PRO A 284 14.56 -1.70 -9.83
CA PRO A 284 15.73 -1.07 -9.18
C PRO A 284 15.60 0.46 -9.02
N THR A 285 15.05 1.15 -10.01
CA THR A 285 14.83 2.61 -9.95
C THR A 285 13.85 3.01 -8.86
N PHE A 286 12.74 2.28 -8.73
CA PHE A 286 11.78 2.47 -7.65
C PHE A 286 12.41 2.19 -6.28
N PHE A 287 13.20 1.11 -6.17
CA PHE A 287 13.88 0.76 -4.94
C PHE A 287 14.84 1.87 -4.49
N SER A 288 15.71 2.36 -5.37
CA SER A 288 16.66 3.45 -5.08
C SER A 288 15.96 4.74 -4.61
N GLN A 289 14.85 5.13 -5.26
CA GLN A 289 14.05 6.29 -4.81
C GLN A 289 13.40 6.06 -3.44
N PHE A 290 12.89 4.85 -3.21
CA PHE A 290 12.24 4.45 -1.98
C PHE A 290 13.25 4.39 -0.82
N SER A 291 14.39 3.72 -1.02
CA SER A 291 15.42 3.51 -0.02
C SER A 291 16.05 4.83 0.42
N GLY A 292 16.42 5.69 -0.54
CA GLY A 292 16.93 7.03 -0.25
C GLY A 292 15.98 7.83 0.63
N GLN A 293 14.67 7.81 0.33
CA GLN A 293 13.69 8.52 1.15
C GLN A 293 13.49 7.91 2.54
N ILE A 294 13.50 6.58 2.69
CA ILE A 294 13.44 5.91 3.99
C ILE A 294 14.66 6.24 4.84
N ILE A 295 15.87 6.17 4.26
CA ILE A 295 17.13 6.53 4.94
C ILE A 295 17.08 7.99 5.41
N GLN A 296 16.71 8.91 4.52
CA GLN A 296 16.56 10.33 4.88
C GLN A 296 15.51 10.54 5.98
N THR A 297 14.42 9.77 5.98
CA THR A 297 13.40 9.86 7.04
C THR A 297 13.98 9.47 8.41
N ILE A 298 14.76 8.39 8.50
CA ILE A 298 15.41 7.94 9.75
C ILE A 298 16.47 8.95 10.21
N LEU A 299 17.27 9.48 9.28
CA LEU A 299 18.34 10.43 9.60
C LEU A 299 17.79 11.76 10.11
N ASN A 300 16.69 12.22 9.54
CA ASN A 300 16.02 13.47 9.93
C ASN A 300 15.13 13.34 11.17
N GLN A 301 14.77 12.13 11.57
CA GLN A 301 13.99 11.88 12.78
C GLN A 301 14.78 12.30 14.03
N ARG A 302 14.16 12.98 15.01
CA ARG A 302 14.89 13.35 16.25
C ARG A 302 15.08 12.11 17.11
N VAL A 303 16.16 12.08 17.92
CA VAL A 303 16.45 10.95 18.81
C VAL A 303 15.29 10.72 19.81
N ASP A 304 14.63 11.80 20.22
CA ASP A 304 13.48 11.75 21.14
C ASP A 304 12.15 11.40 20.46
N ASP A 305 12.11 11.40 19.12
CA ASP A 305 10.89 11.07 18.39
C ASP A 305 10.67 9.56 18.42
N ARG A 306 9.46 9.17 18.80
CA ARG A 306 9.08 7.75 18.81
C ARG A 306 9.09 7.20 17.40
N ILE A 307 9.85 6.13 17.18
CA ILE A 307 9.80 5.35 15.95
C ILE A 307 8.89 4.15 16.16
N SER A 308 8.00 3.92 15.21
CA SER A 308 7.22 2.68 15.12
C SER A 308 8.17 1.48 15.02
N ILE A 309 7.89 0.38 15.74
CA ILE A 309 8.68 -0.85 15.63
C ILE A 309 8.56 -1.41 14.20
N THR A 310 7.37 -1.36 13.61
CA THR A 310 7.14 -1.79 12.23
C THR A 310 7.97 -0.95 11.25
N PHE A 311 7.98 0.37 11.41
CA PHE A 311 8.79 1.25 10.55
C PHE A 311 10.29 1.05 10.75
N LEU A 312 10.73 0.80 11.99
CA LEU A 312 12.12 0.50 12.32
C LEU A 312 12.61 -0.79 11.65
N VAL A 313 11.77 -1.83 11.57
CA VAL A 313 12.11 -3.06 10.85
C VAL A 313 12.17 -2.84 9.34
N ILE A 314 11.22 -2.10 8.76
CA ILE A 314 11.25 -1.72 7.34
C ILE A 314 12.56 -0.97 7.03
N SER A 315 12.88 0.01 7.87
CA SER A 315 14.09 0.82 7.81
C SER A 315 15.37 -0.03 7.86
N ALA A 316 15.46 -0.97 8.81
CA ALA A 316 16.60 -1.87 8.94
C ALA A 316 16.77 -2.77 7.70
N ALA A 317 15.67 -3.31 7.16
CA ALA A 317 15.71 -4.13 5.95
C ALA A 317 16.20 -3.32 4.73
N VAL A 318 15.67 -2.11 4.54
CA VAL A 318 16.09 -1.18 3.48
C VAL A 318 17.58 -0.87 3.56
N VAL A 319 18.08 -0.53 4.75
CA VAL A 319 19.51 -0.21 4.97
C VAL A 319 20.41 -1.44 4.70
N CYS A 320 19.93 -2.65 4.99
CA CYS A 320 20.68 -3.86 4.67
C CYS A 320 20.77 -4.13 3.16
N GLU A 321 19.74 -3.76 2.40
CA GLU A 321 19.66 -3.97 0.94
C GLU A 321 20.29 -2.84 0.13
N GLU A 322 20.45 -1.65 0.72
CA GLU A 322 21.07 -0.52 0.03
C GLU A 322 22.58 -0.76 -0.18
N GLU A 323 23.00 -0.71 -1.44
CA GLU A 323 24.40 -0.93 -1.83
C GLU A 323 25.25 0.33 -1.64
N GLU A 324 24.67 1.51 -1.86
CA GLU A 324 25.37 2.80 -1.97
C GLU A 324 25.30 3.66 -0.69
N ILE A 325 25.46 3.05 0.48
CA ILE A 325 25.51 3.84 1.74
C ILE A 325 26.89 4.49 1.89
N THR A 326 26.92 5.83 1.97
CA THR A 326 28.17 6.55 2.21
C THR A 326 28.70 6.31 3.62
N ARG A 327 30.02 6.45 3.83
CA ARG A 327 30.63 6.27 5.15
C ARG A 327 30.03 7.19 6.21
N ASP A 328 29.71 8.44 5.85
CA ASP A 328 29.11 9.41 6.76
C ASP A 328 27.69 8.99 7.16
N GLU A 329 26.84 8.66 6.18
CA GLU A 329 25.49 8.14 6.43
C GLU A 329 25.53 6.86 7.27
N ALA A 330 26.48 5.96 7.00
CA ALA A 330 26.63 4.73 7.77
C ALA A 330 26.92 5.00 9.25
N GLY A 331 27.79 5.98 9.54
CA GLY A 331 28.06 6.44 10.89
C GLY A 331 26.81 6.99 11.57
N GLN A 332 26.08 7.89 10.89
CA GLN A 332 24.86 8.48 11.43
C GLN A 332 23.77 7.43 11.68
N LEU A 333 23.50 6.54 10.73
CA LEU A 333 22.53 5.45 10.86
C LEU A 333 22.90 4.51 12.01
N LEU A 334 24.19 4.19 12.17
CA LEU A 334 24.67 3.33 13.25
C LEU A 334 24.35 3.93 14.62
N TYR A 335 24.56 5.24 14.80
CA TYR A 335 24.17 5.94 16.02
C TYR A 335 22.65 5.91 16.25
N ARG A 336 21.84 6.07 15.18
CA ARG A 336 20.37 5.99 15.27
C ARG A 336 19.91 4.61 15.73
N PHE A 337 20.33 3.55 15.06
CA PHE A 337 19.95 2.18 15.41
C PHE A 337 20.44 1.78 16.80
N ASN A 338 21.64 2.23 17.21
CA ASN A 338 22.13 2.02 18.56
C ASN A 338 21.22 2.64 19.63
N GLY A 339 20.67 3.83 19.37
CA GLY A 339 19.70 4.49 20.26
C GLY A 339 18.40 3.70 20.44
N TYR A 340 17.96 2.98 19.41
CA TYR A 340 16.76 2.14 19.46
C TYR A 340 17.00 0.74 20.06
N LEU A 341 18.25 0.28 20.13
CA LEU A 341 18.59 -1.08 20.55
C LEU A 341 18.08 -1.41 21.96
N LEU A 342 18.31 -0.53 22.94
CA LEU A 342 17.87 -0.76 24.32
C LEU A 342 16.36 -0.53 24.54
N LEU A 343 15.66 0.04 23.55
CA LEU A 343 14.24 0.40 23.63
C LEU A 343 13.32 -0.67 23.02
N THR A 344 13.90 -1.70 22.42
CA THR A 344 13.17 -2.70 21.62
C THR A 344 13.21 -4.09 22.27
N THR A 345 12.34 -4.98 21.80
CA THR A 345 12.29 -6.39 22.25
C THR A 345 13.47 -7.19 21.68
N ALA A 346 13.78 -8.35 22.27
CA ALA A 346 14.92 -9.18 21.86
C ALA A 346 14.91 -9.56 20.37
N SER A 347 13.75 -9.90 19.80
CA SER A 347 13.63 -10.22 18.37
C SER A 347 13.95 -9.02 17.46
N ILE A 348 13.57 -7.82 17.88
CA ILE A 348 13.88 -6.59 17.15
C ILE A 348 15.35 -6.22 17.34
N GLN A 349 15.91 -6.42 18.54
CA GLN A 349 17.34 -6.24 18.81
C GLN A 349 18.20 -7.09 17.87
N GLU A 350 17.82 -8.35 17.61
CA GLU A 350 18.53 -9.20 16.63
C GLU A 350 18.53 -8.59 15.23
N THR A 351 17.39 -8.06 14.78
CA THR A 351 17.29 -7.35 13.50
C THR A 351 18.18 -6.10 13.47
N LEU A 352 18.20 -5.35 14.57
CA LEU A 352 19.06 -4.17 14.72
C LEU A 352 20.55 -4.53 14.73
N PHE A 353 20.92 -5.67 15.32
CA PHE A 353 22.31 -6.13 15.29
C PHE A 353 22.78 -6.44 13.88
N LEU A 354 21.94 -7.08 13.06
CA LEU A 354 22.29 -7.39 11.67
C LEU A 354 22.55 -6.12 10.86
N VAL A 355 21.68 -5.10 10.98
CA VAL A 355 21.89 -3.83 10.27
C VAL A 355 23.11 -3.08 10.81
N MET A 356 23.33 -3.07 12.13
CA MET A 356 24.50 -2.42 12.72
C MET A 356 25.80 -3.09 12.29
N LEU A 357 25.85 -4.42 12.15
CA LEU A 357 27.01 -5.14 11.61
C LEU A 357 27.29 -4.77 10.15
N ARG A 358 26.25 -4.67 9.32
CA ARG A 358 26.35 -4.22 7.92
C ARG A 358 26.90 -2.80 7.82
N LEU A 359 26.43 -1.89 8.69
CA LEU A 359 26.89 -0.51 8.74
C LEU A 359 28.33 -0.40 9.25
N LEU A 360 28.69 -1.17 10.28
CA LEU A 360 30.06 -1.25 10.80
C LEU A 360 31.05 -1.72 9.74
N ALA A 361 30.65 -2.59 8.81
CA ALA A 361 31.49 -3.00 7.68
C ALA A 361 31.82 -1.84 6.71
N CYS A 362 31.06 -0.74 6.74
CA CYS A 362 31.35 0.48 5.97
C CYS A 362 32.31 1.44 6.71
N LEU A 363 32.57 1.18 8.00
CA LEU A 363 33.41 2.00 8.87
C LEU A 363 34.75 1.31 9.12
N GLU A 364 35.79 2.09 9.45
CA GLU A 364 37.12 1.54 9.77
C GLU A 364 37.20 1.01 11.21
N SER A 365 36.40 1.58 12.11
CA SER A 365 36.38 1.23 13.52
C SER A 365 34.98 1.43 14.11
N ALA A 366 34.61 0.56 15.07
CA ALA A 366 33.35 0.70 15.78
C ALA A 366 33.37 1.91 16.72
N PRO A 367 32.36 2.80 16.68
CA PRO A 367 32.25 3.89 17.64
C PRO A 367 32.14 3.39 19.08
N GLU A 368 32.84 4.03 20.01
CA GLU A 368 32.88 3.62 21.44
C GLU A 368 31.50 3.57 22.08
N ALA A 369 30.61 4.51 21.74
CA ALA A 369 29.23 4.53 22.22
C ALA A 369 28.47 3.23 21.88
N VAL A 370 28.67 2.71 20.66
CA VAL A 370 28.06 1.46 20.22
C VAL A 370 28.62 0.28 21.01
N VAL A 371 29.94 0.21 21.16
CA VAL A 371 30.61 -0.84 21.94
C VAL A 371 30.09 -0.87 23.39
N ASN A 372 29.91 0.30 24.01
CA ASN A 372 29.38 0.43 25.37
C ASN A 372 27.94 -0.07 25.48
N THR A 373 27.06 0.32 24.54
CA THR A 373 25.67 -0.18 24.50
C THR A 373 25.59 -1.69 24.32
N ILE A 374 26.44 -2.26 23.46
CA ILE A 374 26.50 -3.72 23.25
C ILE A 374 26.98 -4.44 24.51
N ASN A 375 28.01 -3.92 25.17
CA ASN A 375 28.50 -4.47 26.45
C ASN A 375 27.42 -4.41 27.54
N GLU A 376 26.66 -3.33 27.60
CA GLU A 376 25.53 -3.21 28.50
C GLU A 376 24.45 -4.26 28.20
N LEU A 377 24.07 -4.44 26.93
CA LEU A 377 23.10 -5.44 26.54
C LEU A 377 23.60 -6.87 26.87
N LYS A 378 24.86 -7.17 26.56
CA LYS A 378 25.51 -8.45 26.90
C LYS A 378 25.45 -8.72 28.41
N TYR A 379 25.73 -7.71 29.23
CA TYR A 379 25.65 -7.81 30.69
C TYR A 379 24.22 -8.10 31.18
N ARG A 380 23.21 -7.43 30.59
CA ARG A 380 21.80 -7.67 30.91
C ARG A 380 21.36 -9.08 30.50
N SER A 381 21.69 -9.52 29.29
CA SER A 381 21.32 -10.85 28.77
C SER A 381 22.04 -11.99 29.52
N GLY A 382 23.31 -11.80 29.91
CA GLY A 382 24.09 -12.81 30.63
C GLY A 382 23.52 -13.17 32.01
N ARG A 383 22.89 -12.22 32.70
CA ARG A 383 22.22 -12.48 33.99
C ARG A 383 21.07 -13.49 33.87
N HIS A 384 20.36 -13.50 32.74
CA HIS A 384 19.24 -14.42 32.53
C HIS A 384 19.72 -15.85 32.25
N ILE A 385 20.87 -16.02 31.59
CA ILE A 385 21.45 -17.34 31.28
C ILE A 385 22.05 -17.99 32.54
N GLN A 386 22.67 -17.20 33.42
CA GLN A 386 23.33 -17.71 34.62
C GLN A 386 22.38 -18.02 35.79
N GLN A 387 21.12 -17.56 35.74
CA GLN A 387 20.11 -17.78 36.79
C GLN A 387 19.34 -19.11 36.66
N VAL A 388 19.92 -20.14 36.05
CA VAL A 388 19.47 -21.53 36.25
C VAL A 388 20.40 -22.19 37.28
N PRO A 389 20.30 -21.85 38.59
CA PRO A 389 20.98 -22.64 39.60
C PRO A 389 20.31 -24.02 39.61
N GLY A 390 21.12 -25.05 39.37
CA GLY A 390 20.72 -26.43 39.60
C GLY A 390 20.39 -26.62 41.07
N ASN A 391 19.12 -26.45 41.44
CA ASN A 391 18.54 -27.19 42.56
C ASN A 391 18.17 -28.56 42.00
N VAL A 392 19.16 -29.46 42.03
CA VAL A 392 18.98 -30.91 41.98
C VAL A 392 19.25 -31.43 43.38
#